data_AF-A0A3S2VQI8-F1
#
_entry.id   AF-A0A3S2VQI8-F1
#
_cell.length_a   1.000
_cell.length_b   1.000
_cell.length_c   1.000
_cell.angle_alpha   90.00
_cell.angle_beta   90.00
_cell.angle_gamma   90.00
#
_symmetry.space_group_name_H-M   'P 1'
#
loop_
_entity.id
_entity.type
_entity.pdbx_description
1 polymer ?
#
loop_
_entity_poly.entity_id
_entity_poly.type
_entity_poly.pdbx_seq_one_letter_code
_entity_poly.pdbx_strand_id
1 'polypeptide(L)' 'MSLMNTPLRELDPDVAAALDAELHRQQSTLEMIASENFAPVAVMEAQGS' A
#
# COMPACT_ATOMS: atom_id res chain seq x y z
N MET A 1 -15.08 15.21 12.01
CA MET A 1 -14.12 14.11 12.29
C MET A 1 -12.75 14.71 12.50
N SER A 2 -11.93 14.14 13.41
CA SER A 2 -10.54 14.57 13.60
C SER A 2 -9.69 14.09 12.43
N LEU A 3 -8.82 14.95 11.89
CA LEU A 3 -7.88 14.64 10.80
C LEU A 3 -7.15 13.30 11.03
N MET A 4 -6.77 13.03 12.27
CA MET A 4 -5.96 11.86 12.65
C MET A 4 -6.71 10.52 12.62
N ASN A 5 -8.04 10.53 12.52
CA ASN A 5 -8.86 9.32 12.51
C ASN A 5 -9.62 9.16 11.18
N THR A 6 -9.38 10.04 10.20
CA THR A 6 -10.02 9.95 8.88
C THR A 6 -9.31 8.87 8.05
N PRO A 7 -10.04 7.91 7.45
CA PRO A 7 -9.44 6.91 6.57
C PRO A 7 -8.72 7.55 5.38
N LEU A 8 -7.59 6.97 4.94
CA LEU A 8 -6.79 7.51 3.84
C LEU A 8 -7.62 7.74 2.57
N ARG A 9 -8.51 6.82 2.20
CA ARG A 9 -9.39 6.96 1.01
C ARG A 9 -10.29 8.21 1.02
N GLU A 10 -10.59 8.74 2.21
CA GLU A 10 -11.42 9.94 2.39
C GLU A 10 -10.54 11.17 2.54
N LEU A 11 -9.43 11.04 3.27
CA LEU A 11 -8.50 12.13 3.51
C LEU A 11 -7.71 12.52 2.25
N ASP A 12 -7.21 11.53 1.52
CA ASP A 12 -6.38 11.67 0.33
C ASP A 12 -6.71 10.54 -0.69
N PRO A 13 -7.77 10.75 -1.51
CA PRO A 13 -8.19 9.75 -2.49
C PRO A 13 -7.16 9.52 -3.61
N ASP A 14 -6.32 10.51 -3.91
CA ASP A 14 -5.31 10.41 -4.98
C ASP A 14 -4.18 9.46 -4.55
N VAL A 15 -3.70 9.57 -3.30
CA VAL A 15 -2.73 8.63 -2.74
C VAL A 15 -3.32 7.23 -2.61
N ALA A 16 -4.58 7.11 -2.17
CA ALA A 16 -5.25 5.81 -2.09
C ALA A 16 -5.31 5.12 -3.47
N ALA A 17 -5.69 5.85 -4.52
CA ALA A 17 -5.71 5.33 -5.88
C ALA A 17 -4.33 4.93 -6.40
N ALA A 18 -3.28 5.68 -6.05
CA ALA A 18 -1.90 5.33 -6.41
C ALA A 18 -1.44 4.02 -5.73
N LEU A 19 -1.82 3.79 -4.47
CA LEU A 19 -1.52 2.53 -3.76
C LEU A 19 -2.24 1.34 -4.40
N ASP A 20 -3.51 1.50 -4.77
CA ASP A 20 -4.28 0.45 -5.47
C ASP A 20 -3.67 0.12 -6.84
N ALA A 21 -3.23 1.14 -7.58
CA ALA A 21 -2.56 0.95 -8.86
C ALA A 21 -1.21 0.21 -8.72
N GLU A 22 -0.43 0.51 -7.69
CA GLU A 22 0.84 -0.17 -7.42
C GLU A 22 0.63 -1.61 -6.97
N LEU A 23 -0.38 -1.87 -6.12
CA LEU A 23 -0.77 -3.22 -5.75
C LEU A 23 -1.13 -4.05 -6.99
N HIS A 24 -1.92 -3.47 -7.90
CA HIS A 24 -2.24 -4.13 -9.16
C HIS A 24 -0.98 -4.41 -10.00
N ARG A 25 -0.08 -3.43 -10.14
CA ARG A 25 1.17 -3.56 -10.89
C ARG A 25 2.02 -4.72 -10.37
N GLN A 26 2.18 -4.82 -9.05
CA GLN A 26 2.91 -5.90 -8.39
C GLN A 26 2.27 -7.27 -8.58
N GLN A 27 0.94 -7.35 -8.64
CA GLN A 27 0.21 -8.61 -8.83
C GLN A 27 0.12 -9.04 -10.30
N SER A 28 0.18 -8.09 -11.24
CA SER A 28 -0.01 -8.34 -12.68
C SER A 28 1.31 -8.51 -13.44
N THR A 29 2.45 -8.39 -12.77
CA THR A 29 3.79 -8.43 -13.38
C THR A 29 4.60 -9.58 -12.81
N LEU A 30 5.44 -10.18 -13.64
CA LEU A 30 6.46 -11.11 -13.15
C LEU A 30 7.65 -10.31 -12.62
N GLU A 31 7.83 -10.27 -11.30
CA GLU A 31 8.98 -9.58 -10.72
C GLU A 31 10.26 -10.40 -10.82
N MET A 32 11.24 -9.84 -11.53
CA MET A 32 12.51 -10.47 -11.87
C MET A 32 13.72 -9.78 -11.22
N ILE A 33 13.47 -8.77 -10.40
CA ILE A 33 14.51 -8.03 -9.69
C ILE A 33 14.93 -8.85 -8.47
N ALA A 34 16.13 -9.41 -8.51
CA ALA A 34 16.61 -10.37 -7.50
C ALA A 34 16.68 -9.79 -6.07
N SER A 35 16.75 -8.46 -5.92
CA SER A 35 16.79 -7.78 -4.62
C SER A 35 15.41 -7.42 -4.06
N GLU A 36 14.34 -7.56 -4.84
CA GLU A 36 12.98 -7.24 -4.42
C GLU A 36 12.25 -8.46 -3.86
N ASN A 37 11.27 -8.22 -2.98
CA ASN A 37 10.49 -9.26 -2.33
C ASN A 37 9.14 -8.72 -1.86
N PHE A 38 8.20 -9.62 -1.55
CA PHE A 38 6.90 -9.27 -0.98
C PHE A 38 6.92 -9.46 0.54
N ALA A 39 6.71 -8.39 1.30
CA ALA A 39 6.66 -8.43 2.75
C ALA A 39 5.36 -9.13 3.24
N PRO A 40 5.42 -9.92 4.34
CA PRO A 40 4.21 -10.46 4.97
C PRO A 40 3.30 -9.34 5.50
N VAL A 41 1.97 -9.57 5.50
CA VAL A 41 0.97 -8.61 6.01
C VAL A 41 1.27 -8.17 7.44
N ALA A 42 1.65 -9.10 8.32
CA ALA A 42 1.99 -8.79 9.72
C ALA A 42 3.17 -7.80 9.86
N VAL A 43 4.12 -7.81 8.91
CA VAL A 43 5.23 -6.84 8.90
C VAL A 43 4.73 -5.46 8.49
N MET A 44 3.81 -5.38 7.52
CA MET A 44 3.21 -4.13 7.09
C MET A 44 2.29 -3.52 8.15
N GLU A 45 1.53 -4.34 8.88
CA GLU A 45 0.72 -3.90 10.02
C GLU A 45 1.60 -3.29 11.14
N ALA A 46 2.70 -3.95 11.49
CA ALA A 46 3.66 -3.42 12.46
C ALA A 46 4.39 -2.16 11.98
N GLN A 47 4.57 -1.98 10.67
CA GLN A 47 5.14 -0.76 10.10
C GLN A 47 4.16 0.43 10.19
N GLY A 48 2.86 0.16 10.13
CA GLY A 48 1.79 1.18 10.14
C GLY A 48 1.10 1.40 11.50
N SER A 49 1.60 0.80 12.58
CA SER A 49 1.03 0.87 13.93
C SER A 49 1.44 2.11 14.72
#